data_AF-A0A352X8B7-F1
#
_entry.id   AF-A0A352X8B7-F1
#
_cell.length_a   1.000
_cell.length_b   1.000
_cell.length_c   1.000
_cell.angle_alpha   90.00
_cell.angle_beta   90.00
_cell.angle_gamma   90.00
#
_symmetry.space_group_name_H-M   'P 1'
#
loop_
_entity.id
_entity.type
_entity.pdbx_description
1 polymer ?
#
loop_
_entity_poly.entity_id
_entity_poly.type
_entity_poly.pdbx_seq_one_letter_code
_entity_poly.pdbx_strand_id
1 'polypeptide(L)'
;MSVVAARKYTDKLVFASDSIRVSGYLKETSRVTGGEQGKLFEVNNMIIGSVGYIMELSFMQIFARNHRPAAATVEAVLDFIVEFYAWAKSKDDGFGRKNDYLLGIEGEIFRVSDSYLVEKISEFSAIGAGEHFALTAMYLDKTPQEAVEIANELCVYCSGPINVITKAINS
;
A
#
# COMPACT_ATOMS: atom_id res chain seq x y z
N MET A 1 -2.84 8.47 -8.05
CA MET A 1 -2.00 9.63 -7.70
C MET A 1 -1.69 9.57 -6.21
N SER A 2 -0.50 9.08 -5.85
CA SER A 2 -0.08 8.79 -4.47
C SER A 2 1.34 8.23 -4.46
N VAL A 3 1.91 8.05 -3.27
CA VAL A 3 3.04 7.14 -3.03
C VAL A 3 2.81 6.31 -1.76
N VAL A 4 3.20 5.04 -1.83
CA VAL A 4 3.45 4.20 -0.66
C VAL A 4 4.86 3.63 -0.79
N ALA A 5 5.64 3.69 0.27
CA ALA A 5 6.97 3.13 0.37
C ALA A 5 7.04 2.13 1.53
N ALA A 6 7.80 1.06 1.36
CA ALA A 6 8.00 0.06 2.40
C ALA A 6 9.44 -0.43 2.43
N ARG A 7 9.95 -0.74 3.62
CA ARG A 7 11.27 -1.33 3.84
C ARG A 7 11.21 -2.41 4.91
N LYS A 8 11.85 -3.54 4.61
CA LYS A 8 12.15 -4.62 5.53
C LYS A 8 13.51 -4.36 6.15
N TYR A 9 13.51 -4.23 7.47
CA TYR A 9 14.72 -4.27 8.29
C TYR A 9 14.82 -5.65 8.95
N THR A 10 15.94 -5.91 9.63
CA THR A 10 16.15 -7.18 10.34
C THR A 10 15.16 -7.40 11.48
N ASP A 11 14.72 -6.32 12.14
CA ASP A 11 13.92 -6.34 13.37
C ASP A 11 12.49 -5.83 13.16
N LYS A 12 12.18 -5.25 12.00
CA LYS A 12 10.90 -4.60 11.74
C LYS A 12 10.59 -4.41 10.26
N LEU A 13 9.30 -4.23 9.98
CA LEU A 13 8.79 -3.67 8.75
C LEU A 13 8.42 -2.20 8.99
N VAL A 14 8.73 -1.33 8.03
CA VAL A 14 8.29 0.07 8.05
C VAL A 14 7.61 0.38 6.73
N PHE A 15 6.39 0.89 6.81
CA PHE A 15 5.61 1.36 5.68
C PHE A 15 5.30 2.84 5.89
N ALA A 16 5.31 3.61 4.81
CA ALA A 16 4.91 5.01 4.83
C ALA A 16 4.09 5.34 3.59
N SER A 17 3.11 6.24 3.72
CA SER A 17 2.34 6.74 2.60
C SER A 17 2.08 8.22 2.71
N ASP A 18 1.85 8.86 1.57
CA ASP A 18 1.20 10.17 1.54
C ASP A 18 -0.30 10.04 1.87
N SER A 19 -1.03 11.16 1.85
CA SER A 19 -2.48 11.16 2.13
C SER A 19 -3.31 11.88 1.07
N ILE A 20 -2.74 12.24 -0.07
CA ILE A 20 -3.47 12.97 -1.11
C ILE A 20 -4.71 12.20 -1.58
N ARG A 21 -5.83 12.87 -1.78
CA ARG A 21 -6.94 12.34 -2.57
C ARG A 21 -7.20 13.28 -3.72
N VAL A 22 -7.64 12.75 -4.84
CA VAL A 22 -7.84 13.54 -6.04
C VAL A 22 -9.16 13.19 -6.68
N SER A 23 -9.95 14.22 -6.98
CA SER A 23 -11.19 14.14 -7.75
C SER A 23 -11.02 15.01 -9.01
N GLY A 24 -10.91 14.37 -10.17
CA GLY A 24 -10.47 15.05 -11.40
C GLY A 24 -9.05 15.62 -11.24
N TYR A 25 -8.91 16.95 -11.29
CA TYR A 25 -7.64 17.65 -11.04
C TYR A 25 -7.58 18.34 -9.67
N LEU A 26 -8.64 18.21 -8.87
CA LEU A 26 -8.71 18.83 -7.54
C LEU A 26 -8.03 17.94 -6.51
N LYS A 27 -7.04 18.50 -5.81
CA LYS A 27 -6.44 17.87 -4.64
C LYS A 27 -7.33 18.10 -3.41
N GLU A 28 -7.73 17.02 -2.75
CA GLU A 28 -8.49 17.03 -1.51
C GLU A 28 -7.54 16.79 -0.34
N THR A 29 -6.93 17.88 0.13
CA THR A 29 -5.87 17.86 1.18
C THR A 29 -6.39 18.14 2.59
N SER A 30 -7.70 18.28 2.80
CA SER A 30 -8.24 18.59 4.12
C SER A 30 -9.72 18.21 4.27
N ARG A 31 -10.13 17.86 5.50
CA ARG A 31 -11.51 17.76 6.03
C ARG A 31 -12.18 16.38 6.13
N VAL A 32 -11.43 15.27 6.12
CA VAL A 32 -12.01 13.98 6.57
C VAL A 32 -11.33 13.56 7.86
N THR A 33 -12.12 13.50 8.93
CA THR A 33 -11.74 12.97 10.24
C THR A 33 -12.04 11.47 10.29
N GLY A 34 -11.31 10.72 11.12
CA GLY A 34 -11.37 9.26 11.20
C GLY A 34 -10.22 8.60 10.44
N GLY A 35 -9.38 7.85 11.14
CA GLY A 35 -8.22 7.13 10.56
C GLY A 35 -8.61 5.94 9.67
N GLU A 36 -9.89 5.81 9.33
CA GLU A 36 -10.51 4.63 8.73
C GLU A 36 -10.45 4.61 7.20
N GLN A 37 -9.86 5.63 6.56
CA GLN A 37 -9.77 5.75 5.09
C GLN A 37 -8.34 6.05 4.60
N GLY A 38 -7.34 5.58 5.36
CA GLY A 38 -5.94 5.67 4.97
C GLY A 38 -5.60 4.73 3.82
N LYS A 39 -4.73 5.16 2.90
CA LYS A 39 -4.11 4.29 1.89
C LYS A 39 -3.18 3.25 2.49
N LEU A 40 -2.80 3.44 3.75
CA LEU A 40 -1.96 2.59 4.55
C LEU A 40 -2.70 2.28 5.85
N PHE A 41 -2.95 1.01 6.14
CA PHE A 41 -3.71 0.56 7.31
C PHE A 41 -3.24 -0.82 7.78
N GLU A 42 -3.50 -1.15 9.05
CA GLU A 42 -3.34 -2.50 9.58
C GLU A 42 -4.71 -3.19 9.70
N VAL A 43 -4.80 -4.45 9.29
CA VAL A 43 -5.98 -5.28 9.49
C VAL A 43 -5.59 -6.75 9.47
N ASN A 44 -6.19 -7.56 10.35
CA ASN A 44 -6.01 -9.02 10.37
C ASN A 44 -4.53 -9.46 10.32
N ASN A 45 -3.68 -8.78 11.12
CA ASN A 45 -2.22 -8.97 11.19
C ASN A 45 -1.46 -8.70 9.87
N MET A 46 -2.07 -7.98 8.95
CA MET A 46 -1.45 -7.49 7.73
C MET A 46 -1.28 -5.97 7.79
N ILE A 47 -0.22 -5.46 7.18
CA ILE A 47 -0.09 -4.06 6.79
C ILE A 47 -0.48 -3.98 5.32
N ILE A 48 -1.40 -3.09 4.94
CA ILE A 48 -1.83 -2.94 3.55
C ILE A 48 -1.65 -1.49 3.15
N GLY A 49 -0.74 -1.27 2.20
CA GLY A 49 -0.58 -0.03 1.46
C GLY A 49 -1.15 -0.18 0.05
N SER A 50 -1.89 0.82 -0.44
CA SER A 50 -2.47 0.77 -1.79
C SER A 50 -2.45 2.14 -2.48
N VAL A 51 -2.30 2.11 -3.80
CA VAL A 51 -2.43 3.28 -4.67
C VAL A 51 -3.38 2.96 -5.81
N GLY A 52 -4.22 3.93 -6.21
CA GLY A 52 -5.21 3.74 -7.27
C GLY A 52 -6.57 4.35 -6.88
N TYR A 53 -7.65 3.63 -7.18
CA TYR A 53 -9.01 4.03 -6.84
C TYR A 53 -9.36 3.74 -5.37
N ILE A 54 -10.03 4.72 -4.75
CA ILE A 54 -10.48 4.65 -3.35
C ILE A 54 -11.52 3.54 -3.16
N MET A 55 -12.37 3.29 -4.16
CA MET A 55 -13.37 2.22 -4.11
C MET A 55 -12.72 0.85 -3.92
N GLU A 56 -11.72 0.52 -4.73
CA GLU A 56 -11.00 -0.76 -4.64
C GLU A 56 -10.23 -0.89 -3.32
N LEU A 57 -9.64 0.20 -2.84
CA LEU A 57 -9.04 0.26 -1.49
C LEU A 57 -10.06 -0.01 -0.38
N SER A 58 -11.26 0.58 -0.50
CA SER A 58 -12.33 0.42 0.51
C SER A 58 -12.85 -1.02 0.54
N PHE A 59 -12.95 -1.65 -0.63
CA PHE A 59 -13.30 -3.06 -0.77
C PHE A 59 -12.21 -3.95 -0.16
N MET A 60 -10.93 -3.67 -0.42
CA MET A 60 -9.82 -4.40 0.19
C MET A 60 -9.85 -4.30 1.72
N GLN A 61 -10.08 -3.11 2.26
CA GLN A 61 -10.22 -2.91 3.71
C GLN A 61 -11.34 -3.76 4.32
N ILE A 62 -12.49 -3.86 3.66
CA ILE A 62 -13.62 -4.67 4.14
C ILE A 62 -13.29 -6.16 4.03
N PHE A 63 -12.77 -6.59 2.88
CA PHE A 63 -12.44 -7.98 2.61
C PHE A 63 -11.39 -8.51 3.60
N ALA A 64 -10.31 -7.76 3.78
CA ALA A 64 -9.18 -8.14 4.62
C ALA A 64 -9.50 -8.21 6.13
N ARG A 65 -10.68 -7.75 6.58
CA ARG A 65 -11.13 -7.93 7.98
C ARG A 65 -11.24 -9.40 8.38
N ASN A 66 -11.64 -10.26 7.44
CA ASN A 66 -11.89 -11.68 7.70
C ASN A 66 -11.11 -12.62 6.78
N HIS A 67 -10.31 -12.09 5.85
CA HIS A 67 -9.50 -12.86 4.91
C HIS A 67 -8.03 -12.45 5.05
N ARG A 68 -7.13 -13.42 4.90
CA ARG A 68 -5.68 -13.22 4.84
C ARG A 68 -5.06 -14.35 4.02
N PRO A 69 -3.88 -14.14 3.40
CA PRO A 69 -3.11 -15.22 2.80
C PRO A 69 -2.88 -16.36 3.78
N ALA A 70 -2.89 -17.60 3.29
CA ALA A 70 -2.67 -18.79 4.12
C ALA A 70 -1.23 -18.89 4.67
N ALA A 71 -0.27 -18.24 3.99
CA ALA A 71 1.13 -18.16 4.38
C ALA A 71 1.79 -16.92 3.76
N ALA A 72 2.93 -16.48 4.30
CA ALA A 72 3.78 -15.46 3.66
C ALA A 72 4.58 -16.01 2.46
N THR A 73 3.87 -16.41 1.41
CA THR A 73 4.43 -16.89 0.13
C THR A 73 3.79 -16.16 -1.04
N VAL A 74 4.47 -16.14 -2.20
CA VAL A 74 3.96 -15.48 -3.41
C VAL A 74 2.63 -16.09 -3.85
N GLU A 75 2.54 -17.42 -3.80
CA GLU A 75 1.38 -18.19 -4.21
C GLU A 75 0.18 -17.91 -3.30
N ALA A 76 0.37 -17.94 -1.98
CA ALA A 76 -0.72 -17.67 -1.04
C ALA A 76 -1.21 -16.21 -1.11
N VAL A 77 -0.32 -15.26 -1.41
CA VAL A 77 -0.69 -13.86 -1.64
C VAL A 77 -1.45 -13.72 -2.97
N LEU A 78 -1.04 -14.42 -4.01
CA LEU A 78 -1.77 -14.45 -5.29
C LEU A 78 -3.18 -15.02 -5.10
N ASP A 79 -3.32 -16.14 -4.38
CA ASP A 79 -4.63 -16.73 -4.08
C ASP A 79 -5.54 -15.74 -3.35
N PHE A 80 -5.00 -15.01 -2.36
CA PHE A 80 -5.72 -13.95 -1.66
C PHE A 80 -6.18 -12.81 -2.58
N ILE A 81 -5.34 -12.38 -3.53
CA ILE A 81 -5.70 -11.33 -4.49
C ILE A 81 -6.75 -11.82 -5.50
N VAL A 82 -6.65 -13.07 -5.95
CA VAL A 82 -7.66 -13.70 -6.82
C VAL A 82 -9.01 -13.77 -6.10
N GLU A 83 -9.02 -14.21 -4.84
CA GLU A 83 -10.21 -14.26 -4.00
C GLU A 83 -10.80 -12.87 -3.80
N PHE A 84 -9.97 -11.88 -3.46
CA PHE A 84 -10.38 -10.50 -3.29
C PHE A 84 -11.09 -9.97 -4.55
N TYR A 85 -10.50 -10.15 -5.72
CA TYR A 85 -11.09 -9.64 -6.96
C TYR A 85 -12.38 -10.37 -7.35
N ALA A 86 -12.49 -11.67 -7.09
CA ALA A 86 -13.73 -12.41 -7.29
C ALA A 86 -14.82 -11.90 -6.34
N TRP A 87 -14.48 -11.71 -5.06
CA TRP A 87 -15.38 -11.16 -4.06
C TRP A 87 -15.82 -9.74 -4.40
N ALA A 88 -14.89 -8.86 -4.76
CA ALA A 88 -15.16 -7.47 -5.10
C ALA A 88 -16.09 -7.35 -6.32
N LYS A 89 -15.84 -8.16 -7.36
CA LYS A 89 -16.71 -8.24 -8.55
C LYS A 89 -18.13 -8.71 -8.20
N SER A 90 -18.28 -9.60 -7.20
CA SER A 90 -19.60 -10.01 -6.72
C SER A 90 -20.39 -8.91 -5.99
N LYS A 91 -19.71 -7.82 -5.58
CA LYS A 91 -20.34 -6.66 -4.92
C LYS A 91 -20.66 -5.52 -5.88
N ASP A 92 -19.89 -5.39 -6.95
CA ASP A 92 -20.06 -4.36 -7.96
C ASP A 92 -19.64 -4.87 -9.35
N ASP A 93 -20.59 -4.95 -10.28
CA ASP A 93 -20.34 -5.33 -11.68
C ASP A 93 -19.44 -4.32 -12.41
N GLY A 94 -19.31 -3.09 -11.92
CA GLY A 94 -18.37 -2.09 -12.41
C GLY A 94 -16.94 -2.26 -11.88
N PHE A 95 -16.70 -3.19 -10.94
CA PHE A 95 -15.39 -3.34 -10.32
C PHE A 95 -14.30 -3.65 -11.35
N GLY A 96 -13.23 -2.85 -11.28
CA GLY A 96 -12.01 -3.02 -12.05
C GLY A 96 -10.81 -3.27 -11.13
N ARG A 97 -9.75 -3.84 -11.69
CA ARG A 97 -8.47 -4.12 -11.00
C ARG A 97 -7.49 -3.03 -11.39
N LYS A 98 -7.38 -2.01 -10.55
CA LYS A 98 -6.77 -0.73 -10.89
C LYS A 98 -5.82 -0.23 -9.80
N ASN A 99 -5.69 -0.96 -8.71
CA ASN A 99 -4.77 -0.63 -7.65
C ASN A 99 -3.54 -1.54 -7.67
N ASP A 100 -2.43 -0.95 -7.25
CA ASP A 100 -1.26 -1.68 -6.79
C ASP A 100 -1.26 -1.73 -5.26
N TYR A 101 -0.56 -2.73 -4.72
CA TYR A 101 -0.46 -2.95 -3.28
C TYR A 101 0.95 -3.23 -2.81
N LEU A 102 1.27 -2.77 -1.60
CA LEU A 102 2.35 -3.27 -0.77
C LEU A 102 1.74 -3.90 0.47
N LEU A 103 2.02 -5.19 0.70
CA LEU A 103 1.44 -5.99 1.76
C LEU A 103 2.55 -6.42 2.73
N GLY A 104 2.39 -6.14 4.02
CA GLY A 104 3.23 -6.68 5.09
C GLY A 104 2.54 -7.87 5.75
N ILE A 105 3.11 -9.08 5.63
CA ILE A 105 2.53 -10.34 6.12
C ILE A 105 3.63 -11.15 6.80
N GLU A 106 3.47 -11.49 8.08
CA GLU A 106 4.38 -12.36 8.86
C GLU A 106 5.88 -11.96 8.72
N GLY A 107 6.18 -10.66 8.75
CA GLY A 107 7.56 -10.16 8.64
C GLY A 107 8.12 -10.10 7.22
N GLU A 108 7.30 -10.35 6.22
CA GLU A 108 7.64 -10.24 4.80
C GLU A 108 6.86 -9.11 4.12
N ILE A 109 7.43 -8.58 3.04
CA ILE A 109 6.80 -7.57 2.20
C ILE A 109 6.52 -8.18 0.83
N PHE A 110 5.30 -7.99 0.33
CA PHE A 110 4.88 -8.38 -1.01
C PHE A 110 4.41 -7.16 -1.79
N ARG A 111 4.79 -7.07 -3.06
CA ARG A 111 4.21 -6.13 -4.03
C ARG A 111 3.19 -6.87 -4.88
N VAL A 112 2.05 -6.24 -5.10
CA VAL A 112 1.07 -6.67 -6.10
C VAL A 112 0.96 -5.56 -7.14
N SER A 113 1.29 -5.88 -8.38
CA SER A 113 1.22 -4.97 -9.54
C SER A 113 0.50 -5.65 -10.71
N ASP A 114 0.07 -4.84 -11.68
CA ASP A 114 -0.59 -5.34 -12.91
C ASP A 114 -1.72 -6.32 -12.61
N SER A 115 -2.48 -6.03 -11.54
CA SER A 115 -3.53 -6.87 -10.94
C SER A 115 -3.02 -8.17 -10.28
N TYR A 116 -2.18 -8.97 -10.93
CA TYR A 116 -1.86 -10.34 -10.48
C TYR A 116 -0.37 -10.64 -10.32
N LEU A 117 0.52 -9.73 -10.71
CA LEU A 117 1.93 -9.95 -10.51
C LEU A 117 2.25 -9.77 -9.01
N VAL A 118 2.62 -10.86 -8.35
CA VAL A 118 3.02 -10.85 -6.94
C VAL A 118 4.53 -11.06 -6.85
N GLU A 119 5.20 -10.16 -6.16
CA GLU A 119 6.65 -10.19 -5.96
C GLU A 119 6.96 -10.12 -4.46
N LYS A 120 7.86 -10.99 -3.98
CA LYS A 120 8.40 -10.89 -2.62
C LYS A 120 9.56 -9.90 -2.61
N ILE A 121 9.48 -8.90 -1.74
CA ILE A 121 10.45 -7.81 -1.66
C ILE A 121 11.53 -8.13 -0.63
N SER A 122 12.81 -8.10 -1.04
CA SER A 122 13.95 -8.42 -0.19
C SER A 122 14.30 -7.29 0.79
N GLU A 123 14.32 -6.05 0.31
CA GLU A 123 14.79 -4.90 1.08
C GLU A 123 13.75 -3.78 1.13
N PHE A 124 13.42 -3.17 -0.01
CA PHE A 124 12.46 -2.08 -0.07
C PHE A 124 11.73 -2.04 -1.41
N SER A 125 10.57 -1.40 -1.41
CA SER A 125 9.78 -1.15 -2.61
C SER A 125 8.89 0.08 -2.42
N ALA A 126 8.45 0.67 -3.52
CA ALA A 126 7.46 1.73 -3.51
C ALA A 126 6.47 1.51 -4.67
N ILE A 127 5.29 2.11 -4.55
CA ILE A 127 4.24 2.06 -5.58
C ILE A 127 3.62 3.44 -5.76
N GLY A 128 3.04 3.66 -6.93
CA GLY A 128 2.26 4.85 -7.25
C GLY A 128 3.04 5.93 -8.02
N ALA A 129 2.42 7.08 -8.18
CA ALA A 129 2.96 8.17 -9.00
C ALA A 129 4.29 8.75 -8.46
N GLY A 130 4.56 8.60 -7.16
CA GLY A 130 5.82 9.01 -6.54
C GLY A 130 6.88 7.90 -6.47
N GLU A 131 6.63 6.72 -7.03
CA GLU A 131 7.48 5.53 -6.88
C GLU A 131 8.95 5.79 -7.21
N HIS A 132 9.26 6.42 -8.35
CA HIS A 132 10.65 6.65 -8.77
C HIS A 132 11.44 7.51 -7.79
N PHE A 133 10.80 8.53 -7.19
CA PHE A 133 11.44 9.38 -6.18
C PHE A 133 11.67 8.62 -4.88
N ALA A 134 10.68 7.85 -4.43
CA ALA A 134 10.77 7.07 -3.20
C ALA A 134 11.80 5.93 -3.31
N LEU A 135 11.83 5.19 -4.43
CA LEU A 135 12.83 4.16 -4.69
C LEU A 135 14.24 4.76 -4.72
N THR A 136 14.43 5.89 -5.40
CA THR A 136 15.73 6.58 -5.43
C THR A 136 16.17 7.00 -4.03
N ALA A 137 15.27 7.55 -3.23
CA ALA A 137 15.57 7.93 -1.85
C ALA A 137 15.97 6.72 -1.00
N MET A 138 15.23 5.61 -1.07
CA MET A 138 15.55 4.41 -0.30
C MET A 138 16.84 3.72 -0.77
N TYR A 139 17.15 3.79 -2.07
CA TYR A 139 18.46 3.37 -2.60
C TYR A 139 19.61 4.22 -2.04
N LEU A 140 19.36 5.48 -1.70
CA LEU A 140 20.29 6.40 -1.02
C LEU A 140 20.14 6.36 0.51
N ASP A 141 19.78 5.19 1.05
CA ASP A 141 19.67 4.89 2.48
C ASP A 141 18.64 5.70 3.28
N LYS A 142 17.68 6.33 2.61
CA LYS A 142 16.57 6.98 3.30
C LYS A 142 15.58 5.98 3.88
N THR A 143 14.92 6.39 4.96
CA THR A 143 13.78 5.67 5.54
C THR A 143 12.55 5.79 4.64
N PRO A 144 11.55 4.88 4.75
CA PRO A 144 10.30 5.02 4.01
C PRO A 144 9.59 6.36 4.24
N GLN A 145 9.68 6.92 5.46
CA GLN A 145 9.10 8.23 5.77
C GLN A 145 9.82 9.34 4.97
N GLU A 146 11.14 9.44 5.06
CA GLU A 146 11.93 10.43 4.30
C GLU A 146 11.73 10.26 2.78
N ALA A 147 11.58 9.02 2.30
CA ALA A 147 11.30 8.73 0.89
C ALA A 147 9.95 9.30 0.44
N VAL A 148 8.92 9.20 1.28
CA VAL A 148 7.61 9.81 1.02
C VAL A 148 7.67 11.34 1.15
N GLU A 149 8.46 11.89 2.09
CA GLU A 149 8.71 13.34 2.18
C GLU A 149 9.30 13.87 0.86
N ILE A 150 10.34 13.22 0.35
CA ILE A 150 10.96 13.57 -0.94
C ILE A 150 9.95 13.46 -2.09
N ALA A 151 9.16 12.39 -2.13
CA ALA A 151 8.13 12.23 -3.15
C ALA A 151 7.03 13.32 -3.06
N ASN A 152 6.65 13.77 -1.86
CA ASN A 152 5.70 14.86 -1.67
C ASN A 152 6.24 16.20 -2.20
N GLU A 153 7.54 16.44 -2.09
CA GLU A 153 8.18 17.66 -2.61
C GLU A 153 8.34 17.64 -4.13
N LEU A 154 8.66 16.47 -4.71
CA LEU A 154 9.04 16.38 -6.12
C LEU A 154 7.91 15.93 -7.05
N CYS A 155 6.91 15.20 -6.54
CA CYS A 155 5.82 14.67 -7.34
C CYS A 155 4.53 15.45 -7.10
N VAL A 156 4.03 16.12 -8.14
CA VAL A 156 2.76 16.86 -8.09
C VAL A 156 1.55 15.98 -7.76
N TYR A 157 1.68 14.67 -7.85
CA TYR A 157 0.65 13.68 -7.54
C TYR A 157 0.77 13.08 -6.14
N CYS A 158 1.66 13.61 -5.30
CA CYS A 158 1.84 13.23 -3.91
C CYS A 158 1.60 14.44 -2.99
N SER A 159 1.07 14.22 -1.80
CA SER A 159 0.89 15.28 -0.80
C SER A 159 0.63 14.70 0.59
N GLY A 160 1.18 15.37 1.60
CA GLY A 160 0.98 14.99 3.01
C GLY A 160 -0.42 15.30 3.55
N PRO A 161 -0.66 15.01 4.86
CA PRO A 161 0.29 14.41 5.82
C PRO A 161 0.80 13.01 5.47
N ILE A 162 1.92 12.64 6.10
CA ILE A 162 2.52 11.31 5.94
C ILE A 162 2.02 10.39 7.04
N ASN A 163 1.62 9.19 6.66
CA ASN A 163 1.26 8.12 7.58
C ASN A 163 2.38 7.10 7.61
N VAL A 164 2.73 6.61 8.81
CA VAL A 164 3.80 5.62 8.99
C VAL A 164 3.28 4.50 9.88
N ILE A 165 3.53 3.25 9.46
CA ILE A 165 3.26 2.05 10.24
C ILE A 165 4.58 1.31 10.43
N THR A 166 4.91 0.98 11.68
CA THR A 166 6.09 0.19 12.04
C THR A 166 5.64 -1.07 12.77
N LYS A 167 6.12 -2.24 12.32
CA LYS A 167 5.77 -3.54 12.89
C LYS A 167 7.04 -4.33 13.21
N ALA A 168 7.21 -4.72 14.47
CA ALA A 168 8.33 -5.57 14.86
C ALA A 168 8.23 -6.97 14.21
N ILE A 169 9.36 -7.52 13.81
CA ILE A 169 9.52 -8.91 13.38
C ILE A 169 10.02 -9.67 14.60
N ASN A 170 9.12 -10.42 15.24
CA ASN A 170 9.53 -11.29 16.35
C ASN A 170 10.35 -12.45 15.75
N SER A 171 11.61 -12.54 16.17
CA SER A 171 12.55 -13.60 15.77
C SER A 171 12.21 -14.93 16.41
#